data_AF-A0A372JDS3-F1
#
_entry.id   AF-A0A372JDS3-F1
#
_cell.length_a   1.000
_cell.length_b   1.000
_cell.length_c   1.000
_cell.angle_alpha   90.00
_cell.angle_beta   90.00
_cell.angle_gamma   90.00
#
_symmetry.space_group_name_H-M   'P 1'
#
loop_
_entity.id
_entity.type
_entity.pdbx_description
1 polymer ?
#
loop_
_entity_poly.entity_id
_entity_poly.type
_entity_poly.pdbx_seq_one_letter_code
_entity_poly.pdbx_strand_id
1 'polypeptide(L)'
;MLDRVATGGAAALGPAVLTYTAVLACDTAVPSWHEGYRQMPFVFAGSGIVAASGMALAASPAHHNGPARSAAVVGGLLELGAARVMRHRLGLVGEPYQEGRAGRFMRAAEVLTFAGAVTAVLFGGRGRPAALASGAALLAASACTRFGVFHAGRQSAEDPRYTVVPQQRRGRTGEER
;
A
#
# COMPACT_ATOMS: atom_id res chain seq x y z
N MET A 1 33.10 8.15 -2.87
CA MET A 1 32.48 8.31 -4.21
C MET A 1 31.52 7.17 -4.50
N LEU A 2 31.92 5.90 -4.30
CA LEU A 2 31.07 4.72 -4.49
C LEU A 2 29.73 4.79 -3.74
N ASP A 3 29.74 5.21 -2.47
CA ASP A 3 28.55 5.29 -1.62
C ASP A 3 27.49 6.29 -2.14
N ARG A 4 27.93 7.44 -2.66
CA ARG A 4 27.02 8.44 -3.25
C ARG A 4 26.41 7.95 -4.57
N VAL A 5 27.19 7.22 -5.36
CA VAL A 5 26.71 6.61 -6.60
C VAL A 5 25.70 5.50 -6.29
N ALA A 6 26.00 4.65 -5.31
CA ALA A 6 25.08 3.60 -4.85
C ALA A 6 23.77 4.18 -4.29
N THR A 7 23.86 5.22 -3.46
CA THR A 7 22.70 5.92 -2.89
C THR A 7 21.87 6.60 -3.98
N GLY A 8 22.54 7.26 -4.93
CA GLY A 8 21.87 7.88 -6.08
C GLY A 8 21.17 6.85 -6.97
N GLY A 9 21.82 5.71 -7.23
CA GLY A 9 21.23 4.61 -8.00
C GLY A 9 20.02 4.01 -7.28
N ALA A 10 20.10 3.79 -5.97
CA ALA A 10 18.98 3.31 -5.17
C ALA A 10 17.82 4.30 -5.15
N ALA A 11 18.08 5.60 -5.06
CA ALA A 11 17.05 6.64 -5.11
C ALA A 11 16.36 6.71 -6.48
N ALA A 12 17.11 6.51 -7.57
CA ALA A 12 16.57 6.53 -8.93
C ALA A 12 15.74 5.27 -9.26
N LEU A 13 16.23 4.09 -8.90
CA LEU A 13 15.59 2.80 -9.23
C LEU A 13 14.52 2.38 -8.22
N GLY A 14 14.64 2.81 -6.97
CA GLY A 14 13.75 2.45 -5.87
C GLY A 14 12.26 2.64 -6.20
N PRO A 15 11.82 3.80 -6.70
CA PRO A 15 10.43 4.01 -7.09
C PRO A 15 9.93 2.99 -8.12
N ALA A 16 10.73 2.69 -9.15
CA ALA A 16 10.34 1.72 -10.19
C ALA A 16 10.18 0.31 -9.60
N VAL A 17 11.13 -0.12 -8.76
CA VAL A 17 11.09 -1.42 -8.07
C VAL A 17 9.92 -1.52 -7.09
N LEU A 18 9.53 -0.41 -6.47
CA LEU A 18 8.40 -0.38 -5.54
C LEU A 18 7.05 -0.51 -6.27
N THR A 19 6.92 0.06 -7.47
CA THR A 19 5.62 0.15 -8.15
C THR A 19 5.37 -0.92 -9.20
N TYR A 20 6.40 -1.58 -9.73
CA TYR A 20 6.21 -2.49 -10.88
C TYR A 20 5.20 -3.60 -10.60
N THR A 21 5.14 -4.13 -9.36
CA THR A 21 4.18 -5.18 -9.00
C THR A 21 2.74 -4.69 -9.08
N ALA A 22 2.50 -3.43 -8.72
CA ALA A 22 1.18 -2.83 -8.87
C ALA A 22 0.80 -2.70 -10.34
N VAL A 23 1.74 -2.24 -11.18
CA VAL A 23 1.50 -2.09 -12.62
C VAL A 23 1.17 -3.44 -13.26
N LEU A 24 1.96 -4.48 -12.98
CA LEU A 24 1.70 -5.84 -13.47
C LEU A 24 0.36 -6.40 -12.99
N ALA A 25 -0.03 -6.14 -11.74
CA ALA A 25 -1.33 -6.57 -11.23
C ALA A 25 -2.50 -5.85 -11.93
N CYS A 26 -2.35 -4.55 -12.22
CA CYS A 26 -3.39 -3.75 -12.86
C CYS A 26 -3.53 -4.03 -14.36
N ASP A 27 -2.50 -4.58 -15.00
CA ASP A 27 -2.54 -4.99 -16.41
C ASP A 27 -3.33 -6.31 -16.64
N THR A 28 -3.78 -6.95 -15.56
CA THR A 28 -4.62 -8.15 -15.65
C THR A 28 -6.08 -7.81 -15.94
N ALA A 29 -6.85 -8.80 -16.41
CA ALA A 29 -8.30 -8.69 -16.60
C ALA A 29 -9.11 -8.72 -15.28
N VAL A 30 -8.46 -8.70 -14.12
CA VAL A 30 -9.15 -8.76 -12.81
C VAL A 30 -9.75 -7.38 -12.52
N PRO A 31 -11.09 -7.25 -12.39
CA PRO A 31 -11.76 -5.94 -12.36
C PRO A 31 -11.27 -5.00 -11.26
N SER A 32 -11.10 -5.52 -10.04
CA SER A 32 -10.66 -4.70 -8.90
C SER A 32 -9.22 -4.19 -9.02
N TRP A 33 -8.34 -4.93 -9.70
CA TRP A 33 -6.98 -4.49 -9.97
C TRP A 33 -6.94 -3.51 -11.14
N HIS A 34 -7.60 -3.87 -12.23
CA HIS A 34 -7.58 -3.08 -13.46
C HIS A 34 -8.19 -1.69 -13.27
N GLU A 35 -9.35 -1.59 -12.62
CA GLU A 35 -10.00 -0.30 -12.36
C GLU A 35 -9.19 0.58 -11.39
N GLY A 36 -8.35 -0.04 -10.56
CA GLY A 36 -7.46 0.63 -9.61
C GLY A 36 -6.14 1.14 -10.18
N TYR A 37 -5.87 0.98 -11.49
CA TYR A 37 -4.56 1.22 -12.10
C TYR A 37 -3.94 2.60 -11.80
N ARG A 38 -4.77 3.63 -11.59
CA ARG A 38 -4.30 4.99 -11.29
C ARG A 38 -3.78 5.16 -9.86
N GLN A 39 -4.34 4.44 -8.89
CA GLN A 39 -3.99 4.60 -7.47
C GLN A 39 -3.12 3.47 -6.94
N MET A 40 -3.23 2.25 -7.50
CA MET A 40 -2.50 1.08 -7.02
C MET A 40 -0.98 1.29 -6.93
N PRO A 41 -0.30 1.93 -7.91
CA PRO A 41 1.14 2.19 -7.80
C PRO A 41 1.51 3.00 -6.57
N PHE A 42 0.69 3.99 -6.19
CA PHE A 42 0.92 4.82 -5.01
C PHE A 42 0.71 4.04 -3.70
N VAL A 43 -0.28 3.13 -3.66
CA VAL A 43 -0.48 2.24 -2.52
C VAL A 43 0.74 1.33 -2.31
N PHE A 44 1.27 0.73 -3.38
CA PHE A 44 2.46 -0.13 -3.30
C PHE A 44 3.73 0.66 -2.96
N ALA A 45 3.90 1.86 -3.52
CA ALA A 45 5.01 2.75 -3.16
C ALA A 45 4.97 3.12 -1.68
N GLY A 46 3.82 3.59 -1.18
CA GLY A 46 3.62 3.91 0.24
C GLY A 46 3.91 2.71 1.13
N SER A 47 3.31 1.56 0.82
CA SER A 47 3.49 0.33 1.58
C SER A 47 4.94 -0.15 1.61
N GLY A 48 5.67 -0.03 0.51
CA GLY A 48 7.08 -0.39 0.48
C GLY A 48 7.98 0.58 1.24
N ILE A 49 7.69 1.88 1.22
CA ILE A 49 8.35 2.86 2.09
C ILE A 49 8.08 2.52 3.57
N VAL A 50 6.83 2.19 3.91
CA VAL A 50 6.44 1.75 5.26
C VAL A 50 7.23 0.52 5.68
N ALA A 51 7.31 -0.52 4.84
CA ALA A 51 8.10 -1.71 5.13
C ALA A 51 9.60 -1.41 5.31
N ALA A 52 10.18 -0.62 4.41
CA ALA A 52 11.59 -0.24 4.46
C ALA A 52 11.91 0.57 5.73
N SER A 53 11.03 1.51 6.09
CA SER A 53 11.15 2.28 7.32
C SER A 53 11.03 1.39 8.56
N GLY A 54 10.12 0.41 8.54
CA GLY A 54 9.96 -0.55 9.62
C GLY A 54 11.19 -1.45 9.80
N MET A 55 11.78 -1.90 8.70
CA MET A 55 13.03 -2.67 8.73
C MET A 55 14.19 -1.82 9.26
N ALA A 56 14.29 -0.56 8.83
CA ALA A 56 15.30 0.37 9.33
C ALA A 56 15.15 0.62 10.84
N LEU A 57 13.92 0.81 11.34
CA LEU A 57 13.66 0.97 12.78
C LEU A 57 14.06 -0.27 13.60
N ALA A 58 13.88 -1.46 13.03
CA ALA A 58 14.24 -2.72 13.69
C ALA A 58 15.75 -3.01 13.66
N ALA A 59 16.43 -2.68 12.56
CA ALA A 59 17.85 -3.00 12.37
C ALA A 59 18.79 -1.91 12.92
N SER A 60 18.42 -0.64 12.82
CA SER A 60 19.30 0.48 13.18
C SER A 60 19.37 0.74 14.69
N PRO A 61 20.49 1.29 15.19
CA PRO A 61 20.55 1.81 16.55
C PRO A 61 19.55 2.96 16.75
N ALA A 62 18.85 2.97 17.89
CA ALA A 62 17.73 3.90 18.15
C ALA A 62 18.09 5.39 18.02
N HIS A 63 19.35 5.76 18.24
CA HIS A 63 19.83 7.13 18.13
C HIS A 63 19.96 7.63 16.67
N HIS A 64 20.01 6.73 15.69
CA HIS A 64 20.06 7.07 14.25
C HIS A 64 18.70 6.93 13.54
N ASN A 65 17.61 6.69 14.28
CA ASN A 65 16.29 6.43 13.68
C ASN A 65 15.57 7.66 13.08
N GLY A 66 16.16 8.85 13.12
CA GLY A 66 15.55 10.09 12.62
C GLY A 66 15.00 9.99 11.19
N PRO A 67 15.81 9.55 10.19
CA PRO A 67 15.36 9.36 8.83
C PRO A 67 14.27 8.29 8.69
N ALA A 68 14.41 7.16 9.39
CA ALA A 68 13.44 6.06 9.35
C ALA A 68 12.06 6.48 9.88
N ARG A 69 12.02 7.30 10.95
CA ARG A 69 10.77 7.85 11.51
C ARG A 69 10.07 8.77 10.51
N SER A 70 10.82 9.62 9.82
CA SER A 70 10.29 10.53 8.81
C SER A 70 9.75 9.75 7.60
N ALA A 71 10.50 8.74 7.15
CA ALA A 71 10.08 7.85 6.07
C ALA A 71 8.81 7.07 6.45
N ALA A 72 8.66 6.61 7.69
CA ALA A 72 7.45 5.92 8.17
C ALA A 72 6.20 6.82 8.07
N VAL A 73 6.33 8.11 8.40
CA VAL A 73 5.23 9.08 8.27
C VAL A 73 4.89 9.33 6.81
N VAL A 74 5.89 9.62 5.96
CA VAL A 74 5.66 9.89 4.54
C VAL A 74 5.06 8.68 3.83
N GLY A 75 5.63 7.49 4.06
CA GLY A 75 5.12 6.23 3.52
C GLY A 75 3.71 5.93 4.01
N GLY A 76 3.44 6.13 5.30
CA GLY A 76 2.12 5.89 5.88
C GLY A 76 1.06 6.86 5.35
N LEU A 77 1.38 8.14 5.19
CA LEU A 77 0.47 9.11 4.58
C LEU A 77 0.19 8.77 3.12
N LEU A 78 1.21 8.34 2.36
CA LEU A 78 1.05 7.94 0.97
C LEU A 78 0.19 6.67 0.86
N GLU A 79 0.45 5.64 1.68
CA GLU A 79 -0.31 4.39 1.68
C GLU A 79 -1.78 4.62 2.07
N LEU A 80 -2.03 5.28 3.21
CA LEU A 80 -3.38 5.55 3.71
C LEU A 80 -4.14 6.51 2.78
N GLY A 81 -3.47 7.55 2.31
CA GLY A 81 -4.04 8.55 1.40
C GLY A 81 -4.41 7.93 0.05
N ALA A 82 -3.48 7.20 -0.58
CA ALA A 82 -3.73 6.51 -1.84
C ALA A 82 -4.82 5.45 -1.68
N ALA A 83 -4.82 4.66 -0.60
CA ALA A 83 -5.84 3.65 -0.35
C ALA A 83 -7.23 4.28 -0.17
N ARG A 84 -7.32 5.42 0.53
CA ARG A 84 -8.59 6.16 0.70
C ARG A 84 -9.08 6.75 -0.62
N VAL A 85 -8.20 7.36 -1.42
CA VAL A 85 -8.56 7.89 -2.75
C VAL A 85 -8.99 6.75 -3.68
N MET A 86 -8.29 5.62 -3.66
CA MET A 86 -8.62 4.42 -4.42
C MET A 86 -10.04 3.94 -4.07
N ARG A 87 -10.33 3.70 -2.79
CA ARG A 87 -11.68 3.28 -2.35
C ARG A 87 -12.78 4.24 -2.77
N HIS A 88 -12.53 5.55 -2.69
CA HIS A 88 -13.52 6.55 -3.10
C HIS A 88 -13.72 6.62 -4.61
N ARG A 89 -12.69 6.34 -5.42
CA ARG A 89 -12.74 6.41 -6.88
C ARG A 89 -13.31 5.14 -7.53
N LEU A 90 -13.07 3.96 -6.96
CA LEU A 90 -13.53 2.69 -7.57
C LEU A 90 -15.05 2.44 -7.43
N GLY A 91 -15.76 3.16 -6.56
CA GLY A 91 -17.21 2.99 -6.40
C GLY A 91 -17.59 1.53 -6.11
N LEU A 92 -18.44 0.95 -6.97
CA LEU A 92 -18.94 -0.44 -6.85
C LEU A 92 -17.82 -1.48 -6.98
N VAL A 93 -16.78 -1.21 -7.77
CA VAL A 93 -15.59 -2.10 -7.91
C VAL A 93 -14.65 -1.98 -6.70
N GLY A 94 -14.93 -1.03 -5.80
CA GLY A 94 -14.24 -0.84 -4.53
C GLY A 94 -14.80 -1.66 -3.37
N GLU A 95 -15.99 -2.25 -3.50
CA GLU A 95 -16.61 -3.12 -2.47
C GLU A 95 -15.71 -4.30 -2.05
N PRO A 96 -15.02 -5.01 -2.97
CA PRO A 96 -14.08 -6.06 -2.60
C PRO A 96 -12.98 -5.59 -1.65
N TYR A 97 -12.57 -4.31 -1.68
CA TYR A 97 -11.57 -3.77 -0.75
C TYR A 97 -12.12 -3.46 0.64
N GLN A 98 -13.44 -3.45 0.82
CA GLN A 98 -14.10 -3.10 2.08
C GLN A 98 -14.74 -4.31 2.77
N GLU A 99 -15.10 -5.32 1.99
CA GLU A 99 -15.86 -6.48 2.45
C GLU A 99 -15.02 -7.76 2.57
N GLY A 100 -15.59 -8.73 3.30
CA GLY A 100 -15.01 -10.06 3.47
C GLY A 100 -13.57 -10.07 3.99
N ARG A 101 -12.74 -10.94 3.41
CA ARG A 101 -11.36 -11.18 3.87
C ARG A 101 -10.42 -10.04 3.49
N ALA A 102 -10.57 -9.47 2.30
CA ALA A 102 -9.76 -8.34 1.84
C ALA A 102 -9.98 -7.10 2.70
N GLY A 103 -11.23 -6.76 3.02
CA GLY A 103 -11.55 -5.65 3.91
C GLY A 103 -10.94 -5.77 5.30
N ARG A 104 -10.86 -6.99 5.87
CA ARG A 104 -10.20 -7.22 7.16
C ARG A 104 -8.69 -6.96 7.07
N PHE A 105 -8.03 -7.41 6.01
CA PHE A 105 -6.61 -7.13 5.79
C PHE A 105 -6.34 -5.64 5.57
N MET A 106 -7.17 -4.96 4.76
CA MET A 106 -7.02 -3.53 4.52
C MET A 106 -7.21 -2.73 5.82
N ARG A 107 -8.21 -3.05 6.65
CA ARG A 107 -8.39 -2.40 7.96
C ARG A 107 -7.23 -2.68 8.91
N ALA A 108 -6.75 -3.92 8.97
CA ALA A 108 -5.58 -4.26 9.78
C ALA A 108 -4.35 -3.47 9.33
N ALA A 109 -4.13 -3.36 8.02
CA ALA A 109 -3.05 -2.56 7.45
C ALA A 109 -3.17 -1.09 7.82
N GLU A 110 -4.37 -0.49 7.73
CA GLU A 110 -4.58 0.91 8.10
C GLU A 110 -4.24 1.17 9.57
N VAL A 111 -4.76 0.33 10.47
CA VAL A 111 -4.52 0.44 11.90
C VAL A 111 -3.05 0.24 12.23
N LEU A 112 -2.41 -0.79 11.67
CA LEU A 112 -0.99 -1.09 11.90
C LEU A 112 -0.07 0.00 11.33
N THR A 113 -0.38 0.56 10.16
CA THR A 113 0.39 1.66 9.57
C THR A 113 0.31 2.89 10.45
N PHE A 114 -0.90 3.27 10.86
CA PHE A 114 -1.11 4.42 11.73
C PHE A 114 -0.45 4.23 13.10
N ALA A 115 -0.72 3.11 13.77
CA ALA A 115 -0.15 2.81 15.09
C ALA A 115 1.38 2.68 15.03
N GLY A 116 1.91 2.01 14.00
CA GLY A 116 3.34 1.84 13.78
C GLY A 116 4.04 3.18 13.55
N ALA A 117 3.48 4.06 12.72
CA ALA A 117 4.04 5.37 12.43
C ALA A 117 3.98 6.30 13.65
N VAL A 118 2.86 6.33 14.37
CA VAL A 118 2.73 7.08 15.64
C VAL A 118 3.75 6.57 16.66
N THR A 119 3.90 5.25 16.79
CA THR A 119 4.89 4.66 17.71
C THR A 119 6.32 4.99 17.29
N ALA A 120 6.63 4.98 15.99
CA ALA A 120 7.93 5.40 15.47
C ALA A 120 8.22 6.85 15.85
N VAL A 121 7.27 7.75 15.63
CA VAL A 121 7.43 9.18 15.93
C VAL A 121 7.52 9.44 17.43
N LEU A 122 6.72 8.79 18.28
CA LEU A 122 6.72 9.11 19.70
C LEU A 122 7.85 8.39 20.46
N PHE A 123 8.14 7.14 20.11
CA PHE A 123 8.97 6.26 20.93
C PHE A 123 10.19 5.67 20.19
N GLY A 124 10.29 5.84 18.86
CA GLY A 124 11.35 5.22 18.04
C GLY A 124 12.78 5.66 18.37
N GLY A 125 12.96 6.77 19.09
CA GLY A 125 14.27 7.22 19.61
C GLY A 125 14.49 6.97 21.11
N ARG A 126 13.47 6.50 21.85
CA ARG A 126 13.49 6.37 23.32
C ARG A 126 13.94 4.98 23.80
N GLY A 127 13.94 3.98 22.91
CA GLY A 127 14.40 2.63 23.24
C GLY A 127 14.31 1.64 22.09
N ARG A 128 15.19 0.63 22.13
CA ARG A 128 15.22 -0.48 21.16
C ARG A 128 13.93 -1.33 21.09
N PRO A 129 13.23 -1.67 22.20
CA PRO A 129 12.01 -2.47 22.09
C PRO A 129 10.88 -1.70 21.40
N ALA A 130 10.75 -0.38 21.64
CA ALA A 130 9.74 0.44 20.97
C ALA A 130 10.01 0.57 19.47
N ALA A 131 11.27 0.73 19.07
CA ALA A 131 11.68 0.76 17.67
C ALA A 131 11.41 -0.58 16.96
N LEU A 132 11.73 -1.70 17.61
CA LEU A 132 11.42 -3.04 17.10
C LEU A 132 9.92 -3.29 16.95
N ALA A 133 9.12 -2.94 17.97
CA ALA A 133 7.67 -3.12 17.94
C ALA A 133 7.02 -2.27 16.83
N SER A 134 7.44 -1.00 16.69
CA SER A 134 7.02 -0.13 15.60
C SER A 134 7.43 -0.70 14.23
N GLY A 135 8.67 -1.17 14.10
CA GLY A 135 9.16 -1.76 12.86
C GLY A 135 8.41 -3.03 12.46
N ALA A 136 8.15 -3.92 13.42
CA ALA A 136 7.34 -5.12 13.20
C ALA A 136 5.90 -4.77 12.81
N ALA A 137 5.29 -3.77 13.45
CA ALA A 137 3.95 -3.29 13.09
C ALA A 137 3.89 -2.76 11.66
N LEU A 138 4.88 -1.96 11.22
CA LEU A 138 4.93 -1.41 9.86
C LEU A 138 5.19 -2.51 8.80
N LEU A 139 6.04 -3.50 9.10
CA LEU A 139 6.24 -4.66 8.24
C LEU A 139 4.94 -5.49 8.10
N ALA A 140 4.26 -5.75 9.22
CA ALA A 140 2.98 -6.44 9.23
C ALA A 140 1.91 -5.64 8.47
N ALA A 141 1.88 -4.31 8.61
CA ALA A 141 0.98 -3.45 7.86
C ALA A 141 1.17 -3.61 6.35
N SER A 142 2.42 -3.57 5.89
CA SER A 142 2.73 -3.72 4.47
C SER A 142 2.36 -5.11 3.92
N ALA A 143 2.56 -6.17 4.72
CA ALA A 143 2.08 -7.50 4.36
C ALA A 143 0.55 -7.54 4.26
N CYS A 144 -0.16 -6.97 5.23
CA CYS A 144 -1.62 -6.88 5.22
C CYS A 144 -2.15 -6.11 4.01
N THR A 145 -1.52 -4.99 3.60
CA THR A 145 -1.90 -4.26 2.38
C THR A 145 -1.80 -5.17 1.16
N ARG A 146 -0.67 -5.86 0.98
CA ARG A 146 -0.47 -6.77 -0.17
C ARG A 146 -1.49 -7.91 -0.19
N PHE A 147 -1.77 -8.54 0.96
CA PHE A 147 -2.79 -9.58 1.07
C PHE A 147 -4.21 -9.04 0.86
N GLY A 148 -4.49 -7.82 1.29
CA GLY A 148 -5.74 -7.11 1.03
C GLY A 148 -5.99 -6.93 -0.46
N VAL A 149 -4.99 -6.43 -1.20
CA VAL A 149 -5.06 -6.32 -2.67
C VAL A 149 -5.25 -7.68 -3.33
N PHE A 150 -4.49 -8.69 -2.91
CA PHE A 150 -4.61 -10.04 -3.46
C PHE A 150 -6.02 -10.63 -3.29
N HIS A 151 -6.56 -10.56 -2.08
CA HIS A 151 -7.89 -11.09 -1.80
C HIS A 151 -9.00 -10.27 -2.47
N ALA A 152 -8.85 -8.96 -2.60
CA ALA A 152 -9.81 -8.12 -3.33
C ALA A 152 -9.89 -8.54 -4.81
N GLY A 153 -8.72 -8.83 -5.41
CA GLY A 153 -8.60 -9.41 -6.74
C GLY A 153 -9.41 -10.69 -6.89
N ARG A 154 -9.13 -11.66 -6.02
CA ARG A 154 -9.83 -12.95 -6.02
C ARG A 154 -11.35 -12.81 -5.86
N GLN A 155 -11.80 -12.01 -4.90
CA GLN A 155 -13.23 -11.77 -4.67
C GLN A 155 -13.91 -11.14 -5.88
N SER A 156 -13.25 -10.18 -6.54
CA SER A 156 -13.79 -9.56 -7.75
C SER A 156 -13.82 -10.48 -8.97
N ALA A 157 -12.92 -11.46 -9.03
CA ALA A 157 -12.87 -12.43 -10.12
C ALA A 157 -13.91 -13.55 -9.95
N GLU A 158 -14.27 -13.88 -8.71
CA GLU A 158 -15.23 -14.93 -8.37
C GLU A 158 -16.70 -14.47 -8.54
N ASP A 159 -16.99 -13.16 -8.52
CA ASP A 159 -18.35 -12.60 -8.67
C ASP A 159 -18.55 -11.90 -10.04
N PRO A 160 -19.41 -12.45 -10.93
CA PRO A 160 -19.70 -11.90 -12.25
C PRO A 160 -20.27 -10.47 -12.23
N ARG A 161 -20.81 -10.01 -11.10
CA ARG A 161 -21.34 -8.65 -10.96
C ARG A 161 -20.28 -7.59 -11.24
N TYR A 162 -19.03 -7.85 -10.86
CA TYR A 162 -17.91 -6.92 -11.04
C TYR A 162 -17.36 -6.88 -12.47
N THR A 163 -17.74 -7.83 -13.34
CA THR A 163 -17.43 -7.80 -14.78
C THR A 163 -18.61 -7.30 -15.62
N VAL A 164 -19.82 -7.80 -15.36
CA VAL A 164 -21.00 -7.58 -16.21
C VAL A 164 -21.61 -6.19 -16.02
N VAL A 165 -21.77 -5.72 -14.79
CA VAL A 165 -22.44 -4.42 -14.51
C VAL A 165 -21.65 -3.23 -15.10
N PRO A 166 -20.31 -3.15 -14.96
CA PRO A 166 -19.54 -2.10 -15.63
C PRO A 166 -19.65 -2.15 -17.15
N GLN A 167 -19.68 -3.34 -17.76
CA GLN A 167 -19.81 -3.51 -19.20
C GLN A 167 -21.19 -3.06 -19.71
N GLN A 168 -22.27 -3.42 -19.03
CA GLN A 168 -23.63 -2.98 -19.37
C GLN A 168 -23.78 -1.46 -19.32
N ARG A 169 -23.18 -0.81 -18.32
CA ARG A 169 -23.17 0.66 -18.21
C ARG A 169 -22.43 1.32 -19.38
N ARG A 170 -21.31 0.75 -19.84
CA ARG A 170 -20.56 1.25 -20.99
C ARG A 170 -21.34 1.11 -22.30
N GLY A 171 -22.06 0.00 -22.47
CA GLY A 171 -22.92 -0.23 -23.65
C GLY A 171 -24.06 0.79 -23.75
N ARG A 172 -24.77 1.05 -22.64
CA ARG A 172 -25.88 2.03 -22.62
C ARG A 172 -25.43 3.46 -22.94
N THR A 173 -24.27 3.90 -22.43
CA THR A 173 -23.73 5.22 -22.77
C THR A 173 -23.31 5.35 -24.24
N GLY A 174 -23.05 4.22 -24.92
CA GLY A 174 -22.74 4.17 -26.35
C GLY A 174 -23.99 4.23 -27.24
N GLU A 175 -25.13 3.70 -26.79
CA GLU A 175 -26.41 3.79 -27.51
C GLU A 175 -27.07 5.18 -27.39
N GLU A 176 -26.72 5.98 -26.38
CA GLU A 176 -27.26 7.33 -26.16
C GLU A 176 -26.46 8.43 -26.92
N ARG A 177 -25.45 8.08 -27.72
CA ARG A 177 -24.67 9.01 -28.56
C ARG A 177 -24.94 8.79 -30.04
#